data_AF-A0A552I6D7-F1
#
_entry.id   AF-A0A552I6D7-F1
#
_cell.length_a   1.000
_cell.length_b   1.000
_cell.length_c   1.000
_cell.angle_alpha   90.00
_cell.angle_beta   90.00
_cell.angle_gamma   90.00
#
_symmetry.space_group_name_H-M   'P 1'
#
loop_
_entity.id
_entity.type
_entity.pdbx_description
1 polymer ?
#
loop_
_entity_poly.entity_id
_entity_poly.type
_entity_poly.pdbx_seq_one_letter_code
_entity_poly.pdbx_strand_id
1 'polypeptide(L)'
;MTLTKTPVITNRRFSLRNLFETCMALLVLCNYILVIFDLTYIPLRDFWLQGRLQITLLRFNEPIKLGTISFQELQIPPDQPLEIPFVKGIAKYDLVKGIKPYRSTSEYLYTVNKLNELINQKAFNTEVNRQEVENILSNLRQKSVDMIDNNPFASAEKTGTLEKIKNKMRLRVFKTENVSAKAAFQKFWSWDYLSQNGWEKELKFFNQEIQPLIETNYFRPLGEDGRPIDNFEAIDFLFGTIFFWEFMLRTWWIARTHKGLRWREAMLWRWYDIFLFIPIWRWLRFIPTVIRLDQVKIINLRVIKEQAVQGLVALISKDITEIIVLRIINQIQEYIRRGQVEKLLDQSLNGGYNNLNDTNEVVEIFRLVINSTVDKVLPQVKPEAEALIKYNIEKILSQTPAYQSLLQLPGMKGLKTDLSNRLSSQLYQSFVNIAEKITQEDEVFERLVQQLVQRFGQSLAGELQSRHSLERIEMLLIIFLEEVKLNYVQEFSDEDLETILEQTRLLNSKSAEITPGETRNPRRLP
;
A
#
# COMPACT_ATOMS: atom_id res chain seq x y z
N MET A 1 8.17 4.07 51.19
CA MET A 1 9.07 3.36 50.25
C MET A 1 8.48 3.51 48.85
N THR A 2 8.91 4.52 48.12
CA THR A 2 8.46 4.84 46.76
C THR A 2 9.55 4.38 45.79
N LEU A 3 9.27 3.34 45.02
CA LEU A 3 10.17 2.83 43.98
C LEU A 3 10.11 3.77 42.77
N THR A 4 11.11 4.65 42.66
CA THR A 4 11.40 5.43 41.46
C THR A 4 11.95 4.51 40.37
N LYS A 5 11.14 4.24 39.34
CA LYS A 5 11.62 3.65 38.09
C LYS A 5 12.51 4.68 37.39
N THR A 6 13.81 4.44 37.41
CA THR A 6 14.76 5.12 36.53
C THR A 6 14.51 4.68 35.08
N PRO A 7 14.42 5.62 34.13
CA PRO A 7 14.33 5.25 32.72
C PRO A 7 15.68 4.69 32.28
N VAL A 8 15.68 3.43 31.85
CA VAL A 8 16.83 2.83 31.15
C VAL A 8 16.99 3.58 29.83
N ILE A 9 17.96 4.49 29.79
CA ILE A 9 18.42 5.12 28.56
C ILE A 9 19.05 4.02 27.71
N THR A 10 18.27 3.49 26.77
CA THR A 10 18.76 2.56 25.75
C THR A 10 19.68 3.35 24.82
N ASN A 11 20.99 3.20 25.04
CA ASN A 11 22.01 3.69 24.11
C ASN A 11 21.78 3.04 22.74
N ARG A 12 21.10 3.74 21.83
CA ARG A 12 21.07 3.42 20.40
C ARG A 12 22.50 3.51 19.90
N ARG A 13 23.22 2.39 19.82
CA ARG A 13 24.44 2.28 19.03
C ARG A 13 24.07 2.67 17.59
N PHE A 14 24.45 3.87 17.18
CA PHE A 14 24.36 4.32 15.79
C PHE A 14 25.24 3.38 14.95
N SER A 15 24.61 2.40 14.32
CA SER A 15 25.26 1.64 13.26
C SER A 15 25.59 2.61 12.12
N LEU A 16 26.85 2.67 11.70
CA LEU A 16 27.30 3.50 10.57
C LEU A 16 26.44 3.26 9.30
N ARG A 17 25.92 2.04 9.14
CA ARG A 17 24.97 1.69 8.08
C ARG A 17 23.68 2.49 8.19
N ASN A 18 23.08 2.59 9.37
CA ASN A 18 21.83 3.34 9.57
C ASN A 18 22.03 4.84 9.35
N LEU A 19 23.19 5.38 9.73
CA LEU A 19 23.53 6.78 9.43
C LEU A 19 23.63 7.03 7.92
N PHE A 20 24.31 6.14 7.19
CA PHE A 20 24.42 6.24 5.74
C PHE A 20 23.04 6.17 5.07
N GLU A 21 22.17 5.23 5.46
CA GLU A 21 20.81 5.15 4.92
C GLU A 21 20.01 6.43 5.19
N THR A 22 20.10 6.99 6.40
CA THR A 22 19.41 8.24 6.76
C THR A 22 19.94 9.42 5.95
N CYS A 23 21.26 9.57 5.82
CA CYS A 23 21.85 10.63 5.01
C CYS A 23 21.45 10.50 3.54
N MET A 24 21.46 9.28 2.99
CA MET A 24 21.04 9.03 1.61
C MET A 24 19.55 9.31 1.40
N ALA A 25 18.69 8.94 2.35
CA ALA A 25 17.26 9.24 2.29
C ALA A 25 17.00 10.74 2.32
N LEU A 26 17.72 11.49 3.17
CA LEU A 26 17.64 12.95 3.22
C LEU A 26 18.17 13.62 1.95
N LEU A 27 19.24 13.09 1.36
CA LEU A 27 19.79 13.59 0.09
C LEU A 27 18.80 13.37 -1.06
N VAL A 28 18.16 12.19 -1.13
CA VAL A 28 17.08 11.90 -2.09
C VAL A 28 15.88 12.83 -1.89
N LEU A 29 15.46 13.06 -0.63
CA LEU A 29 14.38 13.99 -0.32
C LEU A 29 14.74 15.43 -0.75
N CYS A 30 15.96 15.89 -0.47
CA CYS A 30 16.43 17.20 -0.88
C CYS A 30 16.43 17.36 -2.40
N ASN A 31 16.92 16.34 -3.14
CA ASN A 31 16.86 16.32 -4.60
C ASN A 31 15.41 16.36 -5.10
N TYR A 32 14.51 15.59 -4.49
CA TYR A 32 13.10 15.59 -4.89
C TYR A 32 12.41 16.94 -4.66
N ILE A 33 12.67 17.61 -3.54
CA ILE A 33 12.20 18.97 -3.27
C ILE A 33 12.73 19.94 -4.32
N LEU A 34 14.02 19.86 -4.65
CA LEU A 34 14.67 20.70 -5.66
C LEU A 34 14.09 20.47 -7.06
N VAL A 35 13.75 19.23 -7.42
CA VAL A 35 13.04 18.89 -8.66
C VAL A 35 11.63 19.46 -8.70
N ILE A 36 10.84 19.29 -7.63
CA ILE A 36 9.48 19.87 -7.58
C ILE A 36 9.56 21.39 -7.70
N PHE A 37 10.49 22.01 -6.97
CA PHE A 37 10.72 23.45 -7.04
C PHE A 37 11.04 23.89 -8.47
N ASP A 38 11.94 23.19 -9.16
CA ASP A 38 12.32 23.48 -10.54
C ASP A 38 11.13 23.38 -11.52
N LEU A 39 10.32 22.32 -11.39
CA LEU A 39 9.13 22.09 -12.21
C LEU A 39 8.04 23.15 -11.97
N THR A 40 7.91 23.63 -10.73
CA THR A 40 6.89 24.61 -10.32
C THR A 40 7.37 26.05 -10.43
N TYR A 41 8.67 26.29 -10.68
CA TYR A 41 9.25 27.63 -10.67
C TYR A 41 8.63 28.57 -11.70
N ILE A 42 8.51 28.13 -12.96
CA ILE A 42 8.00 28.97 -14.05
C ILE A 42 6.52 29.32 -13.84
N PRO A 43 5.62 28.35 -13.58
CA PRO A 43 4.22 28.66 -13.27
C PRO A 43 4.03 29.57 -12.05
N LEU A 44 4.90 29.44 -11.03
CA LEU A 44 4.83 30.23 -9.80
C LEU A 44 5.77 31.46 -9.80
N ARG A 45 6.41 31.79 -10.93
CA ARG A 45 7.42 32.84 -10.98
C ARG A 45 6.90 34.20 -10.53
N ASP A 46 5.68 34.54 -10.93
CA ASP A 46 5.09 35.85 -10.57
C ASP A 46 4.85 35.97 -9.07
N PHE A 47 4.54 34.85 -8.41
CA PHE A 47 4.54 34.77 -6.96
C PHE A 47 5.95 34.96 -6.39
N TRP A 48 6.96 34.29 -6.95
CA TRP A 48 8.35 34.42 -6.50
C TRP A 48 8.93 35.82 -6.71
N LEU A 49 8.42 36.59 -7.66
CA LEU A 49 8.85 37.97 -7.92
C LEU A 49 8.12 38.99 -7.04
N GLN A 50 6.79 38.88 -6.95
CA GLN A 50 5.96 39.93 -6.38
C GLN A 50 5.50 39.62 -4.95
N GLY A 51 5.67 38.38 -4.48
CA GLY A 51 5.08 37.92 -3.23
C GLY A 51 3.55 37.94 -3.25
N ARG A 52 2.92 37.89 -4.44
CA ARG A 52 1.46 37.98 -4.61
C ARG A 52 0.94 36.62 -5.09
N LEU A 53 0.22 35.89 -4.23
CA LEU A 53 -0.45 34.63 -4.60
C LEU A 53 -1.74 34.94 -5.36
N GLN A 54 -1.74 34.79 -6.70
CA GLN A 54 -2.98 34.55 -7.46
C GLN A 54 -3.09 33.05 -7.72
N ILE A 55 -3.51 32.28 -6.72
CA ILE A 55 -3.71 30.83 -6.85
C ILE A 55 -4.89 30.57 -7.79
N THR A 56 -4.61 30.44 -9.09
CA THR A 56 -5.60 29.99 -10.08
C THR A 56 -5.55 28.46 -10.25
N LEU A 57 -4.43 27.83 -9.91
CA LEU A 57 -4.16 26.39 -10.07
C LEU A 57 -4.89 25.47 -9.07
N LEU A 58 -5.37 25.99 -7.93
CA LEU A 58 -6.18 25.24 -6.96
C LEU A 58 -7.67 25.64 -7.03
N ARG A 59 -8.14 26.16 -8.18
CA ARG A 59 -9.58 26.31 -8.41
C ARG A 59 -10.15 24.94 -8.79
N PHE A 60 -10.20 24.04 -7.81
CA PHE A 60 -11.00 22.83 -7.94
C PHE A 60 -12.47 23.25 -7.76
N ASN A 61 -13.30 23.02 -8.76
CA ASN A 61 -14.75 23.22 -8.62
C ASN A 61 -15.38 22.19 -7.65
N GLU A 62 -14.59 21.26 -7.13
CA GLU A 62 -14.98 20.16 -6.25
C GLU A 62 -14.00 20.06 -5.07
N PRO A 63 -14.46 19.88 -3.82
CA PRO A 63 -13.58 19.73 -2.67
C PRO A 63 -12.82 18.39 -2.72
N ILE A 64 -11.48 18.44 -2.78
CA ILE A 64 -10.64 17.24 -2.67
C ILE A 64 -10.57 16.84 -1.19
N LYS A 65 -11.18 15.70 -0.85
CA LYS A 65 -11.03 15.06 0.46
C LYS A 65 -9.91 14.03 0.42
N LEU A 66 -8.80 14.30 1.11
CA LEU A 66 -7.71 13.35 1.33
C LEU A 66 -7.73 12.93 2.80
N GLY A 67 -8.53 11.91 3.12
CA GLY A 67 -8.69 11.40 4.50
C GLY A 67 -9.28 12.45 5.45
N THR A 68 -8.68 12.63 6.63
CA THR A 68 -9.08 13.63 7.64
C THR A 68 -8.67 15.06 7.29
N ILE A 69 -7.93 15.27 6.18
CA ILE A 69 -7.52 16.59 5.73
C ILE A 69 -8.49 17.05 4.63
N SER A 70 -9.45 17.90 5.01
CA SER A 70 -10.23 18.69 4.07
C SER A 70 -9.49 20.00 3.78
N PHE A 71 -9.15 20.29 2.53
CA PHE A 71 -8.66 21.61 2.10
C PHE A 71 -9.79 22.66 2.08
N GLN A 72 -10.70 22.59 3.04
CA GLN A 72 -11.74 23.59 3.25
C GLN A 72 -11.04 24.77 3.94
N GLU A 73 -11.10 25.95 3.32
CA GLU A 73 -10.78 27.24 3.97
C GLU A 73 -9.31 27.63 4.11
N LEU A 74 -8.59 27.74 2.99
CA LEU A 74 -7.70 28.89 2.82
C LEU A 74 -8.52 30.02 2.18
N GLN A 75 -9.32 30.73 2.98
CA GLN A 75 -9.94 31.99 2.57
C GLN A 75 -8.82 33.04 2.43
N ILE A 76 -8.06 32.98 1.32
CA ILE A 76 -7.15 34.05 0.96
C ILE A 76 -8.03 35.15 0.33
N PRO A 77 -8.14 36.34 0.95
CA PRO A 77 -8.90 37.44 0.37
C PRO A 77 -8.36 37.75 -1.04
N PRO A 78 -9.23 37.89 -2.06
CA PRO A 78 -8.84 37.99 -3.47
C PRO A 78 -7.97 39.22 -3.79
N ASP A 79 -7.88 40.18 -2.87
CA ASP A 79 -7.40 41.52 -3.13
C ASP A 79 -6.14 41.89 -2.32
N GLN A 80 -5.69 41.02 -1.41
CA GLN A 80 -4.50 41.26 -0.60
C GLN A 80 -3.46 40.16 -0.83
N PRO A 81 -2.34 40.48 -1.51
CA PRO A 81 -1.26 39.53 -1.64
C PRO A 81 -0.62 39.23 -0.27
N LEU A 82 -0.53 37.94 0.07
CA LEU A 82 0.27 37.48 1.20
C LEU A 82 1.76 37.79 0.97
N GLU A 83 2.24 38.90 1.51
CA GLU A 83 3.66 39.27 1.45
C GLU A 83 4.48 38.30 2.31
N ILE A 84 5.18 37.38 1.65
CA ILE A 84 6.05 36.40 2.32
C ILE A 84 7.50 36.90 2.25
N PRO A 85 8.16 37.21 3.38
CA PRO A 85 9.43 37.95 3.40
C PRO A 85 10.64 37.19 2.82
N PHE A 86 10.58 35.85 2.72
CA PHE A 86 11.69 35.02 2.23
C PHE A 86 11.74 34.85 0.70
N VAL A 87 10.84 35.50 -0.04
CA VAL A 87 10.62 35.21 -1.47
C VAL A 87 11.60 35.93 -2.41
N LYS A 88 12.09 37.13 -2.07
CA LYS A 88 12.92 37.96 -2.99
C LYS A 88 14.25 37.34 -3.42
N GLY A 89 14.83 36.44 -2.61
CA GLY A 89 16.08 35.75 -2.96
C GLY A 89 15.93 34.69 -4.06
N ILE A 90 14.70 34.20 -4.25
CA ILE A 90 14.36 33.08 -5.14
C ILE A 90 14.35 33.53 -6.62
N ALA A 91 14.16 34.83 -6.88
CA ALA A 91 14.28 35.42 -8.22
C ALA A 91 15.66 35.21 -8.86
N LYS A 92 16.74 34.98 -8.08
CA LYS A 92 18.07 34.64 -8.62
C LYS A 92 18.09 33.34 -9.42
N TYR A 93 17.10 32.48 -9.20
CA TYR A 93 16.91 31.23 -9.94
C TYR A 93 16.52 31.46 -11.41
N ASP A 94 16.14 32.68 -11.80
CA ASP A 94 15.97 33.08 -13.20
C ASP A 94 17.22 32.73 -14.04
N LEU A 95 18.42 32.81 -13.46
CA LEU A 95 19.68 32.44 -14.14
C LEU A 95 19.73 30.94 -14.49
N VAL A 96 19.22 30.09 -13.60
CA VAL A 96 19.16 28.63 -13.83
C VAL A 96 18.17 28.34 -14.96
N LYS A 97 17.03 29.04 -14.96
CA LYS A 97 16.02 28.95 -16.02
C LYS A 97 16.35 29.77 -17.27
N GLY A 98 17.53 30.39 -17.38
CA GLY A 98 17.89 31.20 -18.56
C GLY A 98 16.97 32.41 -18.81
N ILE A 99 16.23 32.84 -17.80
CA ILE A 99 15.24 33.92 -17.90
C ILE A 99 15.95 35.26 -17.94
N LYS A 100 15.58 36.11 -18.90
CA LYS A 100 16.09 37.47 -19.05
C LYS A 100 14.94 38.48 -19.07
N PRO A 101 15.15 39.73 -18.61
CA PRO A 101 14.18 40.80 -18.79
C PRO A 101 13.88 41.00 -20.28
N TYR A 102 12.60 41.17 -20.63
CA TYR A 102 12.23 41.41 -22.02
C TYR A 102 12.59 42.84 -22.42
N ARG A 103 13.35 43.00 -23.51
CA ARG A 103 13.98 44.27 -23.91
C ARG A 103 12.99 45.44 -23.96
N SER A 104 11.88 45.32 -24.71
CA SER A 104 10.95 46.44 -24.91
C SER A 104 10.23 46.86 -23.63
N THR A 105 9.82 45.92 -22.78
CA THR A 105 9.16 46.22 -21.49
C THR A 105 10.15 46.79 -20.48
N SER A 106 11.40 46.33 -20.48
CA SER A 106 12.46 46.93 -19.66
C SER A 106 12.80 48.35 -20.09
N GLU A 107 12.92 48.62 -21.40
CA GLU A 107 13.12 49.98 -21.93
C GLU A 107 11.92 50.90 -21.61
N TYR A 108 10.70 50.35 -21.65
CA TYR A 108 9.49 51.08 -21.26
C TYR A 108 9.57 51.51 -19.78
N LEU A 109 9.85 50.57 -18.87
CA LEU A 109 9.95 50.87 -17.44
C LEU A 109 11.11 51.82 -17.13
N TYR A 110 12.23 51.70 -17.83
CA TYR A 110 13.33 52.66 -17.73
C TYR A 110 12.89 54.09 -18.10
N THR A 111 12.09 54.23 -19.16
CA THR A 111 11.55 55.53 -19.60
C THR A 111 10.59 56.11 -18.55
N VAL A 112 9.76 55.27 -17.91
CA VAL A 112 8.89 55.68 -16.79
C VAL A 112 9.70 56.12 -15.58
N ASN A 113 10.78 55.39 -15.25
CA ASN A 113 11.66 55.77 -14.15
C ASN A 113 12.36 57.11 -14.41
N LYS A 114 12.83 57.35 -15.64
CA LYS A 114 13.39 58.67 -16.04
C LYS A 114 12.36 59.79 -15.83
N LEU A 115 11.10 59.56 -16.18
CA LEU A 115 10.02 60.53 -15.94
C LEU A 115 9.82 60.79 -14.43
N ASN A 116 9.75 59.72 -13.62
CA ASN A 116 9.60 59.81 -12.16
C ASN A 116 10.76 60.60 -11.53
N GLU A 117 12.00 60.38 -11.96
CA GLU A 117 13.17 61.10 -11.46
C GLU A 117 13.09 62.61 -11.76
N LEU A 118 12.73 62.99 -12.99
CA LEU A 118 12.60 64.40 -13.39
C LEU A 118 11.49 65.13 -12.62
N ILE A 119 10.37 64.46 -12.35
CA ILE A 119 9.25 65.03 -11.59
C ILE A 119 9.64 65.19 -10.12
N ASN A 120 10.30 64.18 -9.52
CA ASN A 120 10.69 64.20 -8.12
C ASN A 120 11.78 65.24 -7.80
N GLN A 121 12.63 65.58 -8.77
CA GLN A 121 13.67 66.60 -8.60
C GLN A 121 13.13 68.04 -8.57
N LYS A 122 11.81 68.25 -8.60
CA LYS A 122 11.15 69.59 -8.60
C LYS A 122 11.71 70.55 -9.67
N ALA A 123 12.30 70.02 -10.74
CA ALA A 123 12.85 70.80 -11.85
C ALA A 123 11.77 71.34 -12.81
N PHE A 124 10.50 71.30 -12.46
CA PHE A 124 9.38 71.58 -13.38
C PHE A 124 9.20 73.05 -13.80
N ASN A 125 10.04 73.97 -13.29
CA ASN A 125 9.79 75.41 -13.38
C ASN A 125 10.47 76.10 -14.59
N THR A 126 11.15 75.36 -15.47
CA THR A 126 11.84 75.93 -16.64
C THR A 126 11.25 75.38 -17.94
N GLU A 127 11.05 76.24 -18.95
CA GLU A 127 10.50 75.86 -20.27
C GLU A 127 11.30 74.73 -20.94
N VAL A 128 12.62 74.71 -20.73
CA VAL A 128 13.53 73.63 -21.18
C VAL A 128 13.14 72.27 -20.60
N ASN A 129 12.68 72.23 -19.35
CA ASN A 129 12.28 71.00 -18.66
C ASN A 129 10.90 70.53 -19.11
N ARG A 130 10.02 71.44 -19.56
CA ARG A 130 8.74 71.08 -20.18
C ARG A 130 8.96 70.35 -21.52
N GLN A 131 9.86 70.85 -22.36
CA GLN A 131 10.15 70.19 -23.65
C GLN A 131 10.76 68.80 -23.44
N GLU A 132 11.65 68.63 -22.45
CA GLU A 132 12.20 67.30 -22.13
C GLU A 132 11.12 66.34 -21.60
N VAL A 133 10.22 66.80 -20.73
CA VAL A 133 9.10 65.99 -20.23
C VAL A 133 8.16 65.59 -21.37
N GLU A 134 7.80 66.51 -22.26
CA GLU A 134 6.92 66.18 -23.38
C GLU A 134 7.57 65.19 -24.35
N ASN A 135 8.90 65.28 -24.57
CA ASN A 135 9.63 64.28 -25.35
C ASN A 135 9.55 62.89 -24.70
N ILE A 136 9.68 62.79 -23.37
CA ILE A 136 9.56 61.52 -22.63
C ILE A 136 8.13 60.98 -22.69
N LEU A 137 7.13 61.84 -22.49
CA LEU A 137 5.71 61.49 -22.62
C LEU A 137 5.37 60.99 -24.03
N SER A 138 5.88 61.66 -25.06
CA SER A 138 5.72 61.25 -26.45
C SER A 138 6.34 59.86 -26.70
N ASN A 139 7.53 59.62 -26.17
CA ASN A 139 8.20 58.33 -26.24
C ASN A 139 7.39 57.23 -25.51
N LEU A 140 6.84 57.53 -24.33
CA LEU A 140 5.97 56.59 -23.60
C LEU A 140 4.70 56.28 -24.39
N ARG A 141 4.06 57.27 -25.02
CA ARG A 141 2.90 57.04 -25.90
C ARG A 141 3.24 56.09 -27.04
N GLN A 142 4.37 56.32 -27.71
CA GLN A 142 4.81 55.44 -28.80
C GLN A 142 5.10 54.02 -28.30
N LYS A 143 5.91 53.89 -27.24
CA LYS A 143 6.24 52.57 -26.66
C LYS A 143 5.01 51.85 -26.12
N SER A 144 3.99 52.56 -25.64
CA SER A 144 2.69 51.96 -25.25
C SER A 144 1.95 51.39 -26.44
N VAL A 145 1.91 52.10 -27.57
CA VAL A 145 1.29 51.61 -28.81
C VAL A 145 2.05 50.39 -29.31
N ASP A 146 3.39 50.46 -29.36
CA ASP A 146 4.25 49.35 -29.78
C ASP A 146 4.07 48.11 -28.90
N MET A 147 3.91 48.29 -27.59
CA MET A 147 3.65 47.21 -26.63
C MET A 147 2.28 46.55 -26.87
N ILE A 148 1.25 47.32 -27.22
CA ILE A 148 -0.08 46.79 -27.51
C ILE A 148 -0.09 46.04 -28.85
N ASP A 149 0.61 46.55 -29.86
CA ASP A 149 0.62 45.99 -31.21
C ASP A 149 1.47 44.73 -31.32
N ASN A 150 2.67 44.75 -30.76
CA ASN A 150 3.61 43.63 -30.90
C ASN A 150 3.41 42.55 -29.83
N ASN A 151 2.58 42.80 -28.81
CA ASN A 151 2.33 41.91 -27.67
C ASN A 151 3.61 41.20 -27.16
N PRO A 152 4.53 41.93 -26.52
CA PRO A 152 5.78 41.35 -26.01
C PRO A 152 5.58 40.33 -24.88
N PHE A 153 4.34 40.14 -24.41
CA PHE A 153 3.98 39.16 -23.39
C PHE A 153 3.66 37.78 -23.98
N ALA A 154 3.45 37.69 -25.30
CA ALA A 154 3.14 36.44 -25.98
C ALA A 154 4.25 35.39 -25.80
N SER A 155 5.52 35.81 -25.87
CA SER A 155 6.69 34.91 -25.74
C SER A 155 6.82 34.24 -24.37
N ALA A 156 6.18 34.81 -23.34
CA ALA A 156 6.17 34.27 -21.98
C ALA A 156 4.84 33.60 -21.62
N GLU A 157 3.93 33.42 -22.58
CA GLU A 157 2.55 32.96 -22.37
C GLU A 157 1.73 33.88 -21.45
N LYS A 158 2.05 35.17 -21.45
CA LYS A 158 1.45 36.19 -20.56
C LYS A 158 0.52 37.18 -21.25
N THR A 159 -0.05 36.83 -22.39
CA THR A 159 -1.02 37.69 -23.10
C THR A 159 -2.15 38.17 -22.19
N GLY A 160 -2.61 37.33 -21.25
CA GLY A 160 -3.61 37.73 -20.25
C GLY A 160 -3.14 38.87 -19.33
N THR A 161 -1.85 38.97 -19.02
CA THR A 161 -1.28 40.09 -18.25
C THR A 161 -1.35 41.39 -19.05
N LEU A 162 -1.10 41.35 -20.36
CA LEU A 162 -1.27 42.50 -21.23
C LEU A 162 -2.73 42.96 -21.26
N GLU A 163 -3.70 42.04 -21.34
CA GLU A 163 -5.11 42.40 -21.27
C GLU A 163 -5.50 43.02 -19.92
N LYS A 164 -4.99 42.49 -18.79
CA LYS A 164 -5.16 43.12 -17.47
C LYS A 164 -4.62 44.56 -17.45
N ILE A 165 -3.43 44.79 -18.01
CA ILE A 165 -2.84 46.12 -18.11
C ILE A 165 -3.73 47.04 -18.96
N LYS A 166 -4.17 46.58 -20.13
CA LYS A 166 -5.06 47.33 -21.03
C LYS A 166 -6.38 47.70 -20.33
N ASN A 167 -7.00 46.77 -19.61
CA ASN A 167 -8.25 47.02 -18.88
C ASN A 167 -8.06 48.03 -17.75
N LYS A 168 -7.02 47.87 -16.92
CA LYS A 168 -6.71 48.83 -15.83
C LYS A 168 -6.51 50.25 -16.37
N MET A 169 -5.85 50.40 -17.51
CA MET A 169 -5.65 51.72 -18.13
C MET A 169 -6.94 52.32 -18.70
N ARG A 170 -7.78 51.52 -19.37
CA ARG A 170 -9.09 51.96 -19.87
C ARG A 170 -9.99 52.43 -18.72
N LEU A 171 -10.07 51.63 -17.64
CA LEU A 171 -10.82 51.95 -16.44
C LEU A 171 -10.31 53.21 -15.75
N ARG A 172 -8.98 53.41 -15.68
CA ARG A 172 -8.41 54.61 -15.05
C ARG A 172 -8.76 55.89 -15.80
N VAL A 173 -8.60 55.88 -17.13
CA VAL A 173 -8.68 57.09 -17.97
C VAL A 173 -10.10 57.42 -18.41
N PHE A 174 -10.91 56.40 -18.74
CA PHE A 174 -12.25 56.57 -19.31
C PHE A 174 -13.36 55.99 -18.44
N LYS A 175 -13.04 55.32 -17.32
CA LYS A 175 -14.02 54.66 -16.43
C LYS A 175 -14.90 53.61 -17.12
N THR A 176 -14.44 53.07 -18.25
CA THR A 176 -15.13 52.03 -19.03
C THR A 176 -14.11 51.16 -19.75
N GLU A 177 -14.46 49.92 -20.07
CA GLU A 177 -13.63 48.98 -20.83
C GLU A 177 -13.88 49.04 -22.34
N ASN A 178 -14.97 49.68 -22.78
CA ASN A 178 -15.44 49.70 -24.18
C ASN A 178 -14.66 50.68 -25.09
N VAL A 179 -13.43 51.01 -24.74
CA VAL A 179 -12.58 51.97 -25.46
C VAL A 179 -11.23 51.36 -25.84
N SER A 180 -10.61 51.91 -26.88
CA SER A 180 -9.29 51.45 -27.33
C SER A 180 -8.26 51.60 -26.22
N ALA A 181 -7.51 50.53 -25.95
CA ALA A 181 -6.39 50.59 -25.00
C ALA A 181 -5.32 51.57 -25.46
N LYS A 182 -5.07 51.67 -26.78
CA LYS A 182 -4.11 52.63 -27.34
C LYS A 182 -4.51 54.06 -27.00
N ALA A 183 -5.80 54.39 -27.16
CA ALA A 183 -6.33 55.69 -26.81
C ALA A 183 -6.20 55.98 -25.31
N ALA A 184 -6.40 54.97 -24.45
CA ALA A 184 -6.22 55.11 -23.00
C ALA A 184 -4.77 55.43 -22.63
N PHE A 185 -3.79 54.71 -23.20
CA PHE A 185 -2.37 54.99 -22.98
C PHE A 185 -1.94 56.34 -23.56
N GLN A 186 -2.40 56.69 -24.76
CA GLN A 186 -2.11 57.98 -25.39
C GLN A 186 -2.61 59.14 -24.55
N LYS A 187 -3.84 59.03 -24.00
CA LYS A 187 -4.42 60.05 -23.14
C LYS A 187 -3.75 60.07 -21.76
N PHE A 188 -3.44 58.92 -21.17
CA PHE A 188 -2.75 58.84 -19.87
C PHE A 188 -1.40 59.54 -19.89
N TRP A 189 -0.58 59.27 -20.91
CA TRP A 189 0.74 59.90 -21.09
C TRP A 189 0.67 61.25 -21.81
N SER A 190 -0.43 62.00 -21.66
CA SER A 190 -0.53 63.38 -22.15
C SER A 190 -0.26 64.37 -21.03
N TRP A 191 0.39 65.48 -21.36
CA TRP A 191 0.61 66.58 -20.42
C TRP A 191 -0.70 67.06 -19.79
N ASP A 192 -1.75 67.22 -20.60
CA ASP A 192 -3.05 67.71 -20.16
C ASP A 192 -3.68 66.80 -19.11
N TYR A 193 -3.65 65.48 -19.32
CA TYR A 193 -4.23 64.53 -18.39
C TYR A 193 -3.48 64.47 -17.05
N LEU A 194 -2.15 64.42 -17.09
CA LEU A 194 -1.33 64.32 -15.88
C LEU A 194 -1.35 65.62 -15.06
N SER A 195 -1.37 66.77 -15.73
CA SER A 195 -1.47 68.08 -15.08
C SER A 195 -2.83 68.32 -14.43
N GLN A 196 -3.92 67.90 -15.07
CA GLN A 196 -5.28 68.09 -14.53
C GLN A 196 -5.63 67.12 -13.40
N ASN A 197 -5.13 65.87 -13.44
CA ASN A 197 -5.47 64.83 -12.45
C ASN A 197 -4.44 64.67 -11.32
N GLY A 198 -3.33 65.42 -11.39
CA GLY A 198 -2.25 65.41 -10.41
C GLY A 198 -1.22 64.31 -10.69
N TRP A 199 0.01 64.74 -11.04
CA TRP A 199 1.14 63.88 -11.40
C TRP A 199 1.43 62.78 -10.38
N GLU A 200 1.52 63.13 -9.10
CA GLU A 200 1.87 62.19 -8.03
C GLU A 200 0.85 61.07 -7.91
N LYS A 201 -0.45 61.38 -8.05
CA LYS A 201 -1.54 60.42 -7.94
C LYS A 201 -1.56 59.44 -9.11
N GLU A 202 -1.41 59.94 -10.34
CA GLU A 202 -1.43 59.10 -11.54
C GLU A 202 -0.17 58.24 -11.66
N LEU A 203 1.00 58.77 -11.31
CA LEU A 203 2.24 58.00 -11.29
C LEU A 203 2.26 56.97 -10.16
N LYS A 204 1.68 57.29 -8.98
CA LYS A 204 1.50 56.29 -7.92
C LYS A 204 0.60 55.14 -8.38
N PHE A 205 -0.52 55.45 -9.07
CA PHE A 205 -1.34 54.41 -9.69
C PHE A 205 -0.53 53.56 -10.67
N PHE A 206 0.22 54.19 -11.59
CA PHE A 206 1.03 53.46 -12.56
C PHE A 206 2.05 52.55 -11.89
N ASN A 207 2.82 53.08 -10.93
CA ASN A 207 3.88 52.37 -10.23
C ASN A 207 3.34 51.23 -9.35
N GLN A 208 2.11 51.34 -8.83
CA GLN A 208 1.53 50.31 -7.95
C GLN A 208 0.69 49.26 -8.69
N GLU A 209 0.01 49.64 -9.77
CA GLU A 209 -0.99 48.81 -10.44
C GLU A 209 -0.56 48.29 -11.81
N ILE A 210 0.31 49.02 -12.52
CA ILE A 210 0.70 48.71 -13.90
C ILE A 210 2.14 48.23 -13.97
N GLN A 211 3.09 48.95 -13.35
CA GLN A 211 4.51 48.61 -13.37
C GLN A 211 4.77 47.17 -12.91
N PRO A 212 4.20 46.65 -11.80
CA PRO A 212 4.46 45.28 -11.37
C PRO A 212 4.01 44.26 -12.42
N LEU A 213 2.91 44.52 -13.13
CA LEU A 213 2.42 43.64 -14.20
C LEU A 213 3.39 43.61 -15.39
N ILE A 214 3.99 44.75 -15.74
CA ILE A 214 5.00 44.83 -16.80
C ILE A 214 6.30 44.12 -16.39
N GLU A 215 6.70 44.23 -15.11
CA GLU A 215 7.88 43.56 -14.56
C GLU A 215 7.79 42.03 -14.58
N THR A 216 6.58 41.46 -14.61
CA THR A 216 6.41 40.02 -14.76
C THR A 216 6.87 39.51 -16.13
N ASN A 217 6.95 40.37 -17.15
CA ASN A 217 7.31 39.96 -18.49
C ASN A 217 8.78 39.54 -18.57
N TYR A 218 9.04 38.47 -19.30
CA TYR A 218 10.39 37.96 -19.47
C TYR A 218 10.55 37.34 -20.85
N PHE A 219 11.81 37.16 -21.24
CA PHE A 219 12.19 36.44 -22.44
C PHE A 219 13.03 35.23 -22.05
N ARG A 220 12.75 34.10 -22.67
CA ARG A 220 13.54 32.88 -22.53
C ARG A 220 14.15 32.54 -23.90
N PRO A 221 15.47 32.67 -24.06
CA PRO A 221 16.13 32.28 -25.29
C PRO A 221 15.96 30.77 -25.52
N LEU A 222 15.88 30.39 -26.79
CA LEU A 222 15.90 28.99 -27.21
C LEU A 222 17.36 28.58 -27.45
N GLY A 223 17.71 27.36 -27.05
CA GLY A 223 18.96 26.71 -27.40
C GLY A 223 18.98 26.27 -28.87
N GLU A 224 20.10 25.71 -29.30
CA GLU A 224 20.28 25.17 -30.65
C GLU A 224 19.34 23.98 -30.94
N ASP A 225 18.80 23.35 -29.90
CA ASP A 225 17.83 22.26 -29.94
C ASP A 225 16.36 22.74 -30.01
N GLY A 226 16.13 24.05 -30.06
CA GLY A 226 14.80 24.65 -30.10
C GLY A 226 14.06 24.64 -28.76
N ARG A 227 14.68 24.19 -27.67
CA ARG A 227 14.09 24.20 -26.33
C ARG A 227 14.51 25.46 -25.57
N PRO A 228 13.71 25.96 -24.62
CA PRO A 228 14.14 27.08 -23.79
C PRO A 228 15.35 26.69 -22.95
N ILE A 229 16.33 27.59 -22.84
CA ILE A 229 17.55 27.31 -22.06
C ILE A 229 17.18 26.95 -20.61
N ASP A 230 17.65 25.79 -20.16
CA ASP A 230 17.44 25.30 -18.80
C ASP A 230 18.72 24.65 -18.26
N ASN A 231 19.43 25.37 -17.40
CA ASN A 231 20.68 24.90 -16.80
C ASN A 231 20.44 23.92 -15.64
N PHE A 232 19.18 23.69 -15.25
CA PHE A 232 18.86 22.75 -14.19
C PHE A 232 19.33 21.34 -14.51
N GLU A 233 19.38 20.97 -15.79
CA GLU A 233 19.86 19.64 -16.22
C GLU A 233 21.28 19.35 -15.73
N ALA A 234 22.16 20.36 -15.67
CA ALA A 234 23.51 20.22 -15.16
C ALA A 234 23.54 19.98 -13.63
N ILE A 235 22.67 20.68 -12.89
CA ILE A 235 22.51 20.48 -11.44
C ILE A 235 21.98 19.07 -11.19
N ASP A 236 20.95 18.67 -11.95
CA ASP A 236 20.31 17.38 -11.84
C ASP A 236 21.26 16.22 -12.16
N PHE A 237 22.13 16.41 -13.15
CA PHE A 237 23.15 15.44 -13.55
C PHE A 237 24.14 15.13 -12.43
N LEU A 238 24.51 16.12 -11.61
CA LEU A 238 25.38 15.89 -10.44
C LEU A 238 24.74 14.91 -9.45
N PHE A 239 23.46 15.12 -9.12
CA PHE A 239 22.71 14.20 -8.26
C PHE A 239 22.52 12.83 -8.92
N GLY A 240 22.14 12.80 -10.19
CA GLY A 240 21.99 11.58 -10.97
C GLY A 240 23.25 10.72 -10.96
N THR A 241 24.43 11.36 -11.05
CA THR A 241 25.73 10.67 -10.98
C THR A 241 25.96 10.05 -9.61
N ILE A 242 25.67 10.77 -8.52
CA ILE A 242 25.79 10.24 -7.14
C ILE A 242 24.86 9.03 -6.96
N PHE A 243 23.61 9.14 -7.41
CA PHE A 243 22.63 8.06 -7.29
C PHE A 243 22.96 6.86 -8.16
N PHE A 244 23.49 7.10 -9.36
CA PHE A 244 23.94 6.04 -10.24
C PHE A 244 25.04 5.21 -9.57
N TRP A 245 26.07 5.86 -9.02
CA TRP A 245 27.15 5.16 -8.32
C TRP A 245 26.69 4.45 -7.06
N GLU A 246 25.81 5.08 -6.27
CA GLU A 246 25.23 4.45 -5.08
C GLU A 246 24.42 3.20 -5.44
N PHE A 247 23.60 3.28 -6.50
CA PHE A 247 22.84 2.14 -7.02
C PHE A 247 23.75 1.02 -7.54
N MET A 248 24.82 1.34 -8.28
CA MET A 248 25.80 0.35 -8.74
C MET A 248 26.48 -0.35 -7.57
N LEU A 249 27.04 0.41 -6.62
CA LEU A 249 27.76 -0.14 -5.46
C LEU A 249 26.85 -1.02 -4.60
N ARG A 250 25.61 -0.58 -4.40
CA ARG A 250 24.67 -1.30 -3.55
C ARG A 250 24.17 -2.59 -4.18
N THR A 251 23.78 -2.55 -5.46
CA THR A 251 23.34 -3.76 -6.17
C THR A 251 24.49 -4.77 -6.28
N TRP A 252 25.72 -4.31 -6.46
CA TRP A 252 26.91 -5.15 -6.42
C TRP A 252 27.13 -5.79 -5.04
N TRP A 253 26.98 -5.03 -3.95
CA TRP A 253 27.11 -5.56 -2.59
C TRP A 253 26.00 -6.58 -2.26
N ILE A 254 24.76 -6.34 -2.69
CA ILE A 254 23.64 -7.28 -2.52
C ILE A 254 23.94 -8.60 -3.24
N ALA A 255 24.40 -8.53 -4.50
CA ALA A 255 24.77 -9.72 -5.27
C ALA A 255 25.93 -10.50 -4.64
N ARG A 256 26.89 -9.81 -3.99
CA ARG A 256 28.00 -10.43 -3.26
C ARG A 256 27.58 -11.11 -1.94
N THR A 257 26.54 -10.59 -1.29
CA THR A 257 26.12 -11.06 0.05
C THR A 257 25.14 -12.22 0.00
N HIS A 258 24.32 -12.32 -1.05
CA HIS A 258 23.32 -13.37 -1.19
C HIS A 258 23.79 -14.45 -2.18
N LYS A 259 24.07 -15.67 -1.69
CA LYS A 259 24.47 -16.80 -2.53
C LYS A 259 23.30 -17.21 -3.43
N GLY A 260 23.45 -17.05 -4.74
CA GLY A 260 22.47 -17.45 -5.76
C GLY A 260 21.86 -16.31 -6.58
N LEU A 261 22.05 -15.05 -6.19
CA LEU A 261 21.54 -13.89 -6.93
C LEU A 261 22.56 -13.38 -7.95
N ARG A 262 22.15 -13.29 -9.22
CA ARG A 262 22.94 -12.58 -10.25
C ARG A 262 22.82 -11.07 -10.04
N TRP A 263 23.83 -10.30 -10.43
CA TRP A 263 23.83 -8.84 -10.26
C TRP A 263 22.64 -8.14 -10.95
N ARG A 264 22.19 -8.66 -12.11
CA ARG A 264 20.98 -8.18 -12.80
C ARG A 264 19.71 -8.39 -11.97
N GLU A 265 19.62 -9.50 -11.24
CA GLU A 265 18.48 -9.78 -10.34
C GLU A 265 18.51 -8.84 -9.14
N ALA A 266 19.70 -8.54 -8.59
CA ALA A 266 19.86 -7.53 -7.54
C ALA A 266 19.44 -6.12 -8.01
N MET A 267 19.68 -5.77 -9.28
CA MET A 267 19.18 -4.54 -9.88
C MET A 267 17.66 -4.52 -9.98
N LEU A 268 17.05 -5.61 -10.45
CA LEU A 268 15.59 -5.74 -10.54
C LEU A 268 14.92 -5.64 -9.16
N TRP A 269 15.55 -6.17 -8.12
CA TRP A 269 15.02 -6.05 -6.77
C TRP A 269 14.95 -4.59 -6.28
N ARG A 270 15.79 -3.71 -6.83
CA ARG A 270 15.81 -2.26 -6.56
C ARG A 270 15.42 -1.43 -7.78
N TRP A 271 14.54 -1.95 -8.64
CA TRP A 271 14.12 -1.27 -9.88
C TRP A 271 13.65 0.18 -9.64
N TYR A 272 13.04 0.47 -8.50
CA TYR A 272 12.52 1.79 -8.15
C TYR A 272 13.62 2.86 -8.02
N ASP A 273 14.87 2.49 -7.70
CA ASP A 273 15.98 3.43 -7.59
C ASP A 273 16.42 3.98 -8.96
N ILE A 274 16.02 3.33 -10.06
CA ILE A 274 16.35 3.76 -11.42
C ILE A 274 15.79 5.16 -11.71
N PHE A 275 14.63 5.50 -11.16
CA PHE A 275 14.03 6.83 -11.35
C PHE A 275 14.87 7.97 -10.76
N LEU A 276 15.79 7.69 -9.83
CA LEU A 276 16.64 8.72 -9.23
C LEU A 276 17.65 9.32 -10.21
N PHE A 277 18.12 8.56 -11.19
CA PHE A 277 19.14 9.02 -12.15
C PHE A 277 18.62 9.20 -13.58
N ILE A 278 17.34 8.89 -13.84
CA ILE A 278 16.71 9.20 -15.13
C ILE A 278 16.39 10.70 -15.20
N PRO A 279 16.78 11.39 -16.29
CA PRO A 279 16.54 12.84 -16.44
C PRO A 279 15.15 13.20 -16.99
N ILE A 280 14.43 12.27 -17.62
CA ILE A 280 13.19 12.56 -18.39
C ILE A 280 11.95 12.62 -17.47
N TRP A 281 11.79 11.65 -16.57
CA TRP A 281 10.62 11.52 -15.71
C TRP A 281 10.94 11.88 -14.26
N ARG A 282 11.43 13.11 -14.04
CA ARG A 282 11.92 13.54 -12.73
C ARG A 282 10.85 13.47 -11.63
N TRP A 283 9.57 13.59 -11.97
CA TRP A 283 8.47 13.46 -11.00
C TRP A 283 8.32 12.03 -10.44
N LEU A 284 8.73 10.99 -11.18
CA LEU A 284 8.72 9.60 -10.70
C LEU A 284 9.69 9.36 -9.54
N ARG A 285 10.63 10.29 -9.28
CA ARG A 285 11.50 10.25 -8.09
C ARG A 285 10.75 10.26 -6.78
N PHE A 286 9.46 10.60 -6.79
CA PHE A 286 8.57 10.40 -5.65
C PHE A 286 8.63 8.96 -5.13
N ILE A 287 8.58 7.97 -6.03
CA ILE A 287 8.56 6.53 -5.68
C ILE A 287 9.78 6.15 -4.83
N PRO A 288 11.03 6.27 -5.31
CA PRO A 288 12.21 5.95 -4.51
C PRO A 288 12.34 6.83 -3.27
N THR A 289 11.92 8.09 -3.31
CA THR A 289 11.99 9.00 -2.15
C THR A 289 11.13 8.48 -0.99
N VAL A 290 9.86 8.17 -1.28
CA VAL A 290 8.90 7.66 -0.30
C VAL A 290 9.37 6.32 0.27
N ILE A 291 9.83 5.41 -0.59
CA ILE A 291 10.36 4.11 -0.17
C ILE A 291 11.59 4.27 0.74
N ARG A 292 12.53 5.15 0.38
CA ARG A 292 13.74 5.37 1.20
C ARG A 292 13.41 6.01 2.56
N LEU A 293 12.43 6.91 2.61
CA LEU A 293 11.95 7.50 3.88
C LEU A 293 11.26 6.46 4.77
N ASP A 294 10.56 5.50 4.18
CA ASP A 294 9.99 4.34 4.90
C ASP A 294 11.09 3.42 5.46
N GLN A 295 12.12 3.13 4.66
CA GLN A 295 13.25 2.28 5.06
C GLN A 295 13.98 2.81 6.29
N VAL A 296 14.08 4.14 6.43
CA VAL A 296 14.69 4.79 7.60
C VAL A 296 13.68 5.15 8.69
N LYS A 297 12.41 4.75 8.54
CA LYS A 297 11.30 4.98 9.48
C LYS A 297 11.02 6.47 9.76
N ILE A 298 11.31 7.34 8.80
CA ILE A 298 10.88 8.76 8.84
C ILE A 298 9.40 8.87 8.50
N ILE A 299 8.93 8.05 7.55
CA ILE A 299 7.51 7.87 7.20
C ILE A 299 7.15 6.40 7.46
N ASN A 300 5.89 6.11 7.75
CA ASN A 300 5.40 4.74 7.93
C ASN A 300 4.32 4.45 6.87
N LEU A 301 4.70 3.76 5.79
CA LEU A 301 3.79 3.37 4.69
C LEU A 301 3.10 2.03 4.90
N ARG A 302 3.22 1.44 6.10
CA ARG A 302 2.64 0.13 6.40
C ARG A 302 1.14 0.05 6.10
N VAL A 303 0.38 1.07 6.51
CA VAL A 303 -1.08 1.18 6.29
C VAL A 303 -1.41 1.20 4.79
N ILE A 304 -0.68 1.99 4.00
CA ILE A 304 -0.92 2.14 2.55
C ILE A 304 -0.58 0.85 1.82
N LYS A 305 0.51 0.18 2.21
CA LYS A 305 0.94 -1.08 1.61
C LYS A 305 -0.05 -2.21 1.89
N GLU A 306 -0.54 -2.29 3.13
CA GLU A 306 -1.55 -3.28 3.54
C GLU A 306 -2.83 -3.12 2.73
N GLN A 307 -3.30 -1.87 2.56
CA GLN A 307 -4.52 -1.57 1.81
C GLN A 307 -4.38 -1.75 0.28
N ALA A 308 -3.21 -1.43 -0.29
CA ALA A 308 -2.96 -1.64 -1.72
C ALA A 308 -2.90 -3.13 -2.08
N VAL A 309 -2.31 -3.97 -1.20
CA VAL A 309 -2.29 -5.42 -1.39
C VAL A 309 -3.69 -6.01 -1.26
N GLN A 310 -4.49 -5.55 -0.28
CA GLN A 310 -5.88 -5.98 -0.14
C GLN A 310 -6.72 -5.69 -1.40
N GLY A 311 -6.63 -4.47 -1.95
CA GLY A 311 -7.38 -4.09 -3.15
C GLY A 311 -6.98 -4.88 -4.41
N LEU A 312 -5.70 -5.21 -4.55
CA LEU A 312 -5.20 -6.01 -5.68
C LEU A 312 -5.56 -7.49 -5.55
N VAL A 313 -5.52 -8.03 -4.32
CA VAL A 313 -5.95 -9.41 -4.04
C VAL A 313 -7.46 -9.55 -4.24
N ALA A 314 -8.28 -8.60 -3.79
CA ALA A 314 -9.73 -8.61 -4.03
C ALA A 314 -10.08 -8.65 -5.53
N LEU A 315 -9.28 -7.99 -6.37
CA LEU A 315 -9.44 -8.00 -7.83
C LEU A 315 -9.14 -9.36 -8.48
N ILE A 316 -8.26 -10.14 -7.86
CA ILE A 316 -7.81 -11.47 -8.34
C ILE A 316 -8.62 -12.60 -7.68
N SER A 317 -9.21 -12.33 -6.52
CA SER A 317 -9.84 -13.31 -5.63
C SER A 317 -11.06 -14.01 -6.24
N LYS A 318 -11.85 -13.27 -7.05
CA LYS A 318 -13.16 -13.74 -7.53
C LYS A 318 -13.08 -15.01 -8.39
N ASP A 319 -12.04 -15.16 -9.20
CA ASP A 319 -11.95 -16.26 -10.17
C ASP A 319 -10.90 -17.33 -9.78
N ILE A 320 -9.92 -16.99 -8.92
CA ILE A 320 -8.78 -17.89 -8.68
C ILE A 320 -9.05 -18.90 -7.55
N THR A 321 -9.84 -18.56 -6.53
CA THR A 321 -10.05 -19.42 -5.36
C THR A 321 -10.81 -20.70 -5.71
N GLU A 322 -11.90 -20.57 -6.48
CA GLU A 322 -12.66 -21.71 -7.00
C GLU A 322 -11.76 -22.67 -7.77
N ILE A 323 -10.90 -22.10 -8.63
CA ILE A 323 -9.92 -22.85 -9.43
C ILE A 323 -8.89 -23.57 -8.55
N ILE A 324 -8.47 -22.99 -7.42
CA ILE A 324 -7.49 -23.62 -6.51
C ILE A 324 -8.12 -24.82 -5.80
N VAL A 325 -9.34 -24.69 -5.27
CA VAL A 325 -10.03 -25.81 -4.59
C VAL A 325 -10.31 -26.93 -5.59
N LEU A 326 -10.82 -26.59 -6.79
CA LEU A 326 -11.00 -27.56 -7.87
C LEU A 326 -9.68 -28.25 -8.25
N ARG A 327 -8.56 -27.51 -8.27
CA ARG A 327 -7.23 -28.07 -8.56
C ARG A 327 -6.78 -29.05 -7.48
N ILE A 328 -6.99 -28.73 -6.21
CA ILE A 328 -6.63 -29.64 -5.09
C ILE A 328 -7.46 -30.91 -5.17
N ILE A 329 -8.79 -30.79 -5.37
CA ILE A 329 -9.66 -31.97 -5.47
C ILE A 329 -9.28 -32.81 -6.70
N ASN A 330 -9.00 -32.16 -7.84
CA ASN A 330 -8.52 -32.86 -9.04
C ASN A 330 -7.19 -33.55 -8.80
N GLN A 331 -6.25 -32.94 -8.08
CA GLN A 331 -4.97 -33.57 -7.72
C GLN A 331 -5.16 -34.79 -6.83
N ILE A 332 -6.08 -34.72 -5.85
CA ILE A 332 -6.41 -35.87 -4.99
C ILE A 332 -7.05 -36.98 -5.84
N GLN A 333 -8.01 -36.65 -6.71
CA GLN A 333 -8.61 -37.64 -7.62
C GLN A 333 -7.57 -38.25 -8.56
N GLU A 334 -6.61 -37.47 -9.05
CA GLU A 334 -5.54 -37.95 -9.92
C GLU A 334 -4.55 -38.85 -9.15
N TYR A 335 -4.28 -38.54 -7.89
CA TYR A 335 -3.50 -39.37 -6.98
C TYR A 335 -4.17 -40.73 -6.76
N ILE A 336 -5.49 -40.72 -6.51
CA ILE A 336 -6.31 -41.92 -6.34
C ILE A 336 -6.35 -42.73 -7.64
N ARG A 337 -6.64 -42.11 -8.79
CA ARG A 337 -6.68 -42.77 -10.11
C ARG A 337 -5.35 -43.43 -10.51
N ARG A 338 -4.22 -42.93 -9.99
CA ARG A 338 -2.89 -43.47 -10.26
C ARG A 338 -2.54 -44.65 -9.35
N GLY A 339 -3.46 -45.15 -8.51
CA GLY A 339 -3.23 -46.27 -7.61
C GLY A 339 -2.19 -45.96 -6.52
N GLN A 340 -1.97 -44.68 -6.19
CA GLN A 340 -0.97 -44.29 -5.20
C GLN A 340 -1.48 -44.45 -3.76
N VAL A 341 -2.76 -44.77 -3.58
CA VAL A 341 -3.37 -45.04 -2.27
C VAL A 341 -2.72 -46.25 -1.60
N GLU A 342 -2.38 -47.28 -2.38
CA GLU A 342 -1.64 -48.46 -1.92
C GLU A 342 -0.31 -48.07 -1.23
N LYS A 343 0.44 -47.15 -1.85
CA LYS A 343 1.74 -46.68 -1.31
C LYS A 343 1.60 -45.87 -0.02
N LEU A 344 0.54 -45.06 0.10
CA LEU A 344 0.28 -44.31 1.34
C LEU A 344 -0.16 -45.23 2.47
N LEU A 345 -1.00 -46.22 2.18
CA LEU A 345 -1.42 -47.22 3.16
C LEU A 345 -0.22 -48.03 3.66
N ASP A 346 0.67 -48.45 2.76
CA ASP A 346 1.91 -49.12 3.13
C ASP A 346 2.80 -48.25 4.02
N GLN A 347 2.98 -46.98 3.67
CA GLN A 347 3.79 -46.06 4.46
C GLN A 347 3.15 -45.70 5.81
N SER A 348 1.83 -45.58 5.88
CA SER A 348 1.14 -45.19 7.11
C SER A 348 0.93 -46.36 8.07
N LEU A 349 0.80 -47.58 7.57
CA LEU A 349 0.52 -48.77 8.39
C LEU A 349 1.80 -49.54 8.74
N ASN A 350 2.84 -49.47 7.90
CA ASN A 350 4.15 -50.08 8.17
C ASN A 350 5.22 -49.07 8.61
N GLY A 351 5.03 -47.77 8.35
CA GLY A 351 5.89 -46.72 8.89
C GLY A 351 5.58 -46.52 10.36
N GLY A 352 6.54 -46.85 11.23
CA GLY A 352 6.41 -46.65 12.66
C GLY A 352 5.96 -45.22 12.97
N TYR A 353 4.91 -45.10 13.78
CA TYR A 353 4.46 -43.85 14.38
C TYR A 353 5.68 -43.09 14.91
N ASN A 354 6.10 -42.04 14.21
CA ASN A 354 7.11 -41.13 14.71
C ASN A 354 6.44 -40.24 15.75
N ASN A 355 6.55 -40.65 17.02
CA ASN A 355 6.20 -39.82 18.15
C ASN A 355 7.00 -38.52 18.06
N LEU A 356 6.32 -37.42 17.79
CA LEU A 356 6.92 -36.09 17.80
C LEU A 356 7.13 -35.58 19.24
N ASN A 357 6.56 -36.28 20.23
CA ASN A 357 6.62 -35.95 21.66
C ASN A 357 6.65 -37.23 22.54
N ASP A 358 6.87 -37.10 23.85
CA ASP A 358 6.93 -38.22 24.83
C ASP A 358 5.54 -38.82 25.21
N THR A 359 4.46 -38.37 24.57
CA THR A 359 3.08 -38.83 24.83
C THR A 359 2.60 -39.68 23.66
N ASN A 360 1.93 -40.80 23.92
CA ASN A 360 1.31 -41.59 22.86
C ASN A 360 -0.07 -41.00 22.53
N GLU A 361 -0.13 -40.15 21.51
CA GLU A 361 -1.33 -39.38 21.18
C GLU A 361 -2.52 -40.29 20.82
N VAL A 362 -2.27 -41.49 20.29
CA VAL A 362 -3.31 -42.47 19.95
C VAL A 362 -4.01 -42.98 21.20
N VAL A 363 -3.24 -43.29 22.25
CA VAL A 363 -3.78 -43.77 23.53
C VAL A 363 -4.54 -42.65 24.24
N GLU A 364 -4.04 -41.41 24.17
CA GLU A 364 -4.70 -40.25 24.78
C GLU A 364 -6.02 -39.90 24.08
N ILE A 365 -6.05 -39.90 22.74
CA ILE A 365 -7.28 -39.72 21.95
C ILE A 365 -8.28 -40.84 22.27
N PHE A 366 -7.81 -42.10 22.33
CA PHE A 366 -8.68 -43.22 22.67
C PHE A 366 -9.30 -43.04 24.06
N ARG A 367 -8.51 -42.61 25.05
CA ARG A 367 -9.00 -42.28 26.40
C ARG A 367 -10.02 -41.15 26.38
N LEU A 368 -9.76 -40.07 25.63
CA LEU A 368 -10.69 -38.95 25.50
C LEU A 368 -12.04 -39.39 24.89
N VAL A 369 -11.99 -40.23 23.84
CA VAL A 369 -13.19 -40.75 23.17
C VAL A 369 -13.94 -41.70 24.09
N ILE A 370 -13.27 -42.62 24.78
CA ILE A 370 -13.92 -43.53 25.72
C ILE A 370 -14.53 -42.75 26.88
N ASN A 371 -13.83 -41.80 27.49
CA ASN A 371 -14.37 -40.96 28.56
C ASN A 371 -15.62 -40.21 28.09
N SER A 372 -15.54 -39.55 26.93
CA SER A 372 -16.71 -38.85 26.37
C SER A 372 -17.85 -39.81 26.03
N THR A 373 -17.55 -41.01 25.57
CA THR A 373 -18.56 -42.03 25.24
C THR A 373 -19.23 -42.56 26.49
N VAL A 374 -18.45 -42.90 27.52
CA VAL A 374 -18.92 -43.45 28.80
C VAL A 374 -19.71 -42.41 29.57
N ASP A 375 -19.22 -41.17 29.65
CA ASP A 375 -19.83 -40.13 30.47
C ASP A 375 -21.04 -39.48 29.79
N LYS A 376 -20.99 -39.28 28.46
CA LYS A 376 -22.01 -38.49 27.74
C LYS A 376 -22.88 -39.31 26.81
N VAL A 377 -22.34 -40.33 26.13
CA VAL A 377 -23.08 -41.04 25.07
C VAL A 377 -23.82 -42.24 25.62
N LEU A 378 -23.18 -43.11 26.41
CA LEU A 378 -23.80 -44.31 26.99
C LEU A 378 -25.08 -43.97 27.79
N PRO A 379 -25.12 -42.94 28.65
CA PRO A 379 -26.37 -42.62 29.34
C PRO A 379 -27.51 -42.23 28.39
N GLN A 380 -27.19 -41.57 27.26
CA GLN A 380 -28.17 -41.10 26.28
C GLN A 380 -28.72 -42.24 25.41
N VAL A 381 -27.90 -43.24 25.08
CA VAL A 381 -28.30 -44.39 24.23
C VAL A 381 -28.76 -45.62 25.02
N LYS A 382 -28.84 -45.51 26.36
CA LYS A 382 -29.26 -46.59 27.25
C LYS A 382 -30.58 -47.24 26.83
N PRO A 383 -31.68 -46.51 26.56
CA PRO A 383 -32.95 -47.16 26.26
C PRO A 383 -32.91 -47.92 24.94
N GLU A 384 -32.23 -47.41 23.92
CA GLU A 384 -32.04 -48.08 22.62
C GLU A 384 -31.14 -49.31 22.76
N ALA A 385 -30.06 -49.20 23.56
CA ALA A 385 -29.14 -50.31 23.81
C ALA A 385 -29.81 -51.45 24.59
N GLU A 386 -30.55 -51.15 25.66
CA GLU A 386 -31.31 -52.16 26.42
C GLU A 386 -32.38 -52.81 25.54
N ALA A 387 -33.01 -52.07 24.62
CA ALA A 387 -33.97 -52.62 23.66
C ALA A 387 -33.30 -53.60 22.68
N LEU A 388 -32.13 -53.24 22.13
CA LEU A 388 -31.37 -54.11 21.23
C LEU A 388 -30.83 -55.36 21.93
N ILE A 389 -30.32 -55.22 23.15
CA ILE A 389 -29.84 -56.36 23.95
C ILE A 389 -31.02 -57.29 24.27
N LYS A 390 -32.14 -56.73 24.71
CA LYS A 390 -33.37 -57.49 24.97
C LYS A 390 -33.83 -58.25 23.73
N TYR A 391 -33.86 -57.60 22.57
CA TYR A 391 -34.24 -58.23 21.31
C TYR A 391 -33.35 -59.44 20.99
N ASN A 392 -32.03 -59.29 21.15
CA ASN A 392 -31.08 -60.39 20.91
C ASN A 392 -31.23 -61.52 21.94
N ILE A 393 -31.44 -61.21 23.22
CA ILE A 393 -31.70 -62.21 24.26
C ILE A 393 -32.99 -62.98 23.96
N GLU A 394 -34.07 -62.29 23.62
CA GLU A 394 -35.34 -62.93 23.26
C GLU A 394 -35.21 -63.82 22.03
N LYS A 395 -34.42 -63.39 21.04
CA LYS A 395 -34.10 -64.17 19.83
C LYS A 395 -33.30 -65.44 20.16
N ILE A 396 -32.28 -65.34 21.02
CA ILE A 396 -31.45 -66.50 21.43
C ILE A 396 -32.25 -67.47 22.31
N LEU A 397 -33.01 -66.96 23.27
CA LEU A 397 -33.85 -67.78 24.16
C LEU A 397 -34.94 -68.50 23.37
N SER A 398 -35.51 -67.85 22.36
CA SER A 398 -36.51 -68.49 21.49
C SER A 398 -35.92 -69.54 20.54
N GLN A 399 -34.61 -69.52 20.29
CA GLN A 399 -33.91 -70.53 19.48
C GLN A 399 -33.44 -71.75 20.31
N THR A 400 -33.46 -71.67 21.64
CA THR A 400 -32.97 -72.76 22.51
C THR A 400 -34.07 -73.81 22.80
N PRO A 401 -33.88 -75.09 22.45
CA PRO A 401 -34.91 -76.14 22.64
C PRO A 401 -35.35 -76.33 24.10
N ALA A 402 -34.42 -76.24 25.05
CA ALA A 402 -34.70 -76.37 26.48
C ALA A 402 -35.64 -75.27 27.02
N TYR A 403 -35.59 -74.08 26.41
CA TYR A 403 -36.39 -72.94 26.82
C TYR A 403 -37.81 -72.97 26.25
N GLN A 404 -37.96 -73.50 25.02
CA GLN A 404 -39.26 -73.71 24.39
C GLN A 404 -40.13 -74.71 25.19
N SER A 405 -39.52 -75.77 25.74
CA SER A 405 -40.21 -76.73 26.60
C SER A 405 -40.67 -76.13 27.93
N LEU A 406 -39.93 -75.16 28.47
CA LEU A 406 -40.27 -74.49 29.73
C LEU A 406 -41.47 -73.53 29.57
N LEU A 407 -41.63 -72.94 28.39
CA LEU A 407 -42.73 -72.02 28.04
C LEU A 407 -44.10 -72.71 27.88
N GLN A 408 -44.12 -74.04 27.75
CA GLN A 408 -45.35 -74.83 27.64
C GLN A 408 -46.06 -75.03 28.99
N LEU A 409 -45.38 -74.76 30.11
CA LEU A 409 -45.97 -74.83 31.45
C LEU A 409 -46.79 -73.56 31.76
N PRO A 410 -48.02 -73.70 32.30
CA PRO A 410 -48.87 -72.56 32.63
C PRO A 410 -48.19 -71.67 33.69
N GLY A 411 -48.15 -70.37 33.44
CA GLY A 411 -47.47 -69.36 34.29
C GLY A 411 -46.05 -68.98 33.86
N MET A 412 -45.40 -69.73 32.96
CA MET A 412 -43.98 -69.52 32.61
C MET A 412 -43.74 -68.50 31.47
N LYS A 413 -44.79 -67.95 30.84
CA LYS A 413 -44.66 -66.95 29.76
C LYS A 413 -44.14 -65.59 30.26
N GLY A 414 -44.49 -65.18 31.48
CA GLY A 414 -44.00 -63.93 32.08
C GLY A 414 -42.50 -63.96 32.37
N LEU A 415 -41.95 -65.15 32.69
CA LEU A 415 -40.53 -65.34 32.95
C LEU A 415 -39.65 -65.00 31.74
N LYS A 416 -40.13 -65.13 30.50
CA LYS A 416 -39.36 -64.74 29.31
C LYS A 416 -39.10 -63.26 29.25
N THR A 417 -40.16 -62.48 29.40
CA THR A 417 -40.06 -61.03 29.31
C THR A 417 -39.31 -60.48 30.52
N ASP A 418 -39.56 -61.01 31.72
CA ASP A 418 -38.89 -60.57 32.94
C ASP A 418 -37.41 -60.92 32.96
N LEU A 419 -37.04 -62.13 32.51
CA LEU A 419 -35.64 -62.54 32.41
C LEU A 419 -34.91 -61.74 31.33
N SER A 420 -35.54 -61.50 30.18
CA SER A 420 -34.94 -60.70 29.11
C SER A 420 -34.74 -59.24 29.52
N ASN A 421 -35.70 -58.66 30.25
CA ASN A 421 -35.60 -57.30 30.79
C ASN A 421 -34.47 -57.20 31.83
N ARG A 422 -34.42 -58.13 32.80
CA ARG A 422 -33.40 -58.12 33.86
C ARG A 422 -32.00 -58.37 33.32
N LEU A 423 -31.86 -59.36 32.43
CA LEU A 423 -30.57 -59.66 31.81
C LEU A 423 -30.12 -58.52 30.90
N SER A 424 -31.04 -57.89 30.16
CA SER A 424 -30.68 -56.75 29.30
C SER A 424 -30.12 -55.59 30.12
N SER A 425 -30.83 -55.16 31.16
CA SER A 425 -30.36 -54.05 32.00
C SER A 425 -29.09 -54.41 32.78
N GLN A 426 -28.97 -55.65 33.25
CA GLN A 426 -27.77 -56.11 33.95
C GLN A 426 -26.56 -56.21 33.02
N LEU A 427 -26.71 -56.70 31.79
CA LEU A 427 -25.64 -56.75 30.80
C LEU A 427 -25.22 -55.35 30.37
N TYR A 428 -26.18 -54.44 30.19
CA TYR A 428 -25.90 -53.04 29.90
C TYR A 428 -25.09 -52.40 31.04
N GLN A 429 -25.53 -52.58 32.28
CA GLN A 429 -24.82 -52.06 33.46
C GLN A 429 -23.44 -52.69 33.63
N SER A 430 -23.29 -54.00 33.40
CA SER A 430 -21.98 -54.65 33.41
C SER A 430 -21.06 -54.07 32.33
N PHE A 431 -21.58 -53.78 31.14
CA PHE A 431 -20.81 -53.15 30.06
C PHE A 431 -20.38 -51.73 30.42
N VAL A 432 -21.29 -50.91 30.94
CA VAL A 432 -20.98 -49.55 31.42
C VAL A 432 -19.93 -49.59 32.53
N ASN A 433 -20.10 -50.48 33.53
CA ASN A 433 -19.14 -50.63 34.64
C ASN A 433 -17.75 -51.09 34.18
N ILE A 434 -17.67 -51.88 33.10
CA ILE A 434 -16.38 -52.27 32.50
C ILE A 434 -15.78 -51.07 31.76
N ALA A 435 -16.59 -50.34 30.99
CA ALA A 435 -16.14 -49.16 30.27
C ALA A 435 -15.66 -48.04 31.22
N GLU A 436 -16.33 -47.83 32.36
CA GLU A 436 -15.92 -46.92 33.45
C GLU A 436 -14.64 -47.33 34.16
N LYS A 437 -14.28 -48.63 34.14
CA LYS A 437 -13.00 -49.10 34.70
C LYS A 437 -11.85 -48.94 33.73
N ILE A 438 -12.14 -48.96 32.42
CA ILE A 438 -11.16 -48.77 31.35
C ILE A 438 -10.66 -47.32 31.28
N THR A 439 -11.40 -46.35 31.82
CA THR A 439 -10.99 -44.94 31.89
C THR A 439 -9.93 -44.66 32.96
N GLN A 440 -9.64 -45.64 33.83
CA GLN A 440 -8.58 -45.55 34.84
C GLN A 440 -7.21 -45.88 34.21
N GLU A 441 -6.15 -45.23 34.69
CA GLU A 441 -4.78 -45.44 34.19
C GLU A 441 -4.29 -46.86 34.52
N ASP A 442 -4.36 -47.77 33.54
CA ASP A 442 -3.85 -49.14 33.62
C ASP A 442 -2.79 -49.37 32.54
N GLU A 443 -1.54 -49.56 32.96
CA GLU A 443 -0.40 -49.84 32.08
C GLU A 443 -0.59 -51.11 31.23
N VAL A 444 -1.36 -52.10 31.72
CA VAL A 444 -1.66 -53.33 30.99
C VAL A 444 -2.64 -53.05 29.86
N PHE A 445 -3.63 -52.20 30.11
CA PHE A 445 -4.61 -51.77 29.11
C PHE A 445 -3.94 -51.03 27.96
N GLU A 446 -3.05 -50.08 28.26
CA GLU A 446 -2.31 -49.34 27.23
C GLU A 446 -1.52 -50.27 26.29
N ARG A 447 -0.86 -51.30 26.86
CA ARG A 447 -0.14 -52.30 26.07
C ARG A 447 -1.07 -53.15 25.21
N LEU A 448 -2.22 -53.56 25.73
CA LEU A 448 -3.19 -54.36 24.97
C LEU A 448 -3.83 -53.56 23.84
N VAL A 449 -4.17 -52.29 24.08
CA VAL A 449 -4.68 -51.38 23.04
C VAL A 449 -3.63 -51.18 21.95
N GLN A 450 -2.38 -50.93 22.33
CA GLN A 450 -1.29 -50.77 21.38
C GLN A 450 -1.09 -52.02 20.52
N GLN A 451 -1.10 -53.21 21.13
CA GLN A 451 -1.01 -54.48 20.40
C GLN A 451 -2.22 -54.74 19.50
N LEU A 452 -3.42 -54.39 19.96
CA LEU A 452 -4.65 -54.52 19.16
C LEU A 452 -4.60 -53.60 17.95
N VAL A 453 -4.29 -52.32 18.15
CA VAL A 453 -4.16 -51.33 17.06
C VAL A 453 -3.12 -51.78 16.05
N GLN A 454 -1.97 -52.27 16.52
CA GLN A 454 -0.91 -52.75 15.64
C GLN A 454 -1.34 -54.00 14.85
N ARG A 455 -1.89 -55.03 15.51
CA ARG A 455 -2.30 -56.27 14.83
C ARG A 455 -3.50 -56.06 13.93
N PHE A 456 -4.47 -55.26 14.36
CA PHE A 456 -5.63 -54.89 13.58
C PHE A 456 -5.21 -54.08 12.35
N GLY A 457 -4.34 -53.09 12.53
CA GLY A 457 -3.77 -52.30 11.44
C GLY A 457 -3.03 -53.16 10.41
N GLN A 458 -2.19 -54.09 10.87
CA GLN A 458 -1.50 -55.04 9.99
C GLN A 458 -2.46 -55.98 9.25
N SER A 459 -3.47 -56.50 9.94
CA SER A 459 -4.45 -57.41 9.34
C SER A 459 -5.36 -56.68 8.35
N LEU A 460 -5.76 -55.45 8.64
CA LEU A 460 -6.52 -54.61 7.72
C LEU A 460 -5.67 -54.18 6.54
N ALA A 461 -4.41 -53.82 6.73
CA ALA A 461 -3.50 -53.49 5.64
C ALA A 461 -3.44 -54.65 4.64
N GLY A 462 -3.25 -55.88 5.13
CA GLY A 462 -3.20 -57.07 4.29
C GLY A 462 -4.53 -57.37 3.57
N GLU A 463 -5.68 -57.20 4.24
CA GLU A 463 -6.98 -57.43 3.62
C GLU A 463 -7.35 -56.32 2.62
N LEU A 464 -7.06 -55.07 2.96
CA LEU A 464 -7.32 -53.92 2.10
C LEU A 464 -6.45 -53.98 0.85
N GLN A 465 -5.18 -54.38 0.95
CA GLN A 465 -4.29 -54.64 -0.21
C GLN A 465 -4.84 -55.67 -1.21
N SER A 466 -5.91 -56.42 -0.89
CA SER A 466 -6.62 -57.19 -1.90
C SER A 466 -7.11 -56.25 -3.03
N ARG A 467 -6.67 -56.50 -4.26
CA ARG A 467 -6.94 -55.60 -5.42
C ARG A 467 -8.39 -55.17 -5.55
N HIS A 468 -9.31 -56.09 -5.28
CA HIS A 468 -10.75 -55.83 -5.36
C HIS A 468 -11.25 -54.82 -4.31
N SER A 469 -10.66 -54.79 -3.11
CA SER A 469 -11.08 -53.90 -2.03
C SER A 469 -10.53 -52.48 -2.23
N LEU A 470 -9.26 -52.35 -2.66
CA LEU A 470 -8.67 -51.04 -3.00
C LEU A 470 -9.39 -50.38 -4.17
N GLU A 471 -9.59 -51.09 -5.28
CA GLU A 471 -10.26 -50.52 -6.46
C GLU A 471 -11.66 -50.00 -6.13
N ARG A 472 -12.38 -50.71 -5.24
CA ARG A 472 -13.72 -50.28 -4.78
C ARG A 472 -13.66 -49.04 -3.90
N ILE A 473 -12.70 -48.94 -3.00
CA ILE A 473 -12.50 -47.78 -2.13
C ILE A 473 -12.07 -46.56 -2.96
N GLU A 474 -11.13 -46.73 -3.88
CA GLU A 474 -10.66 -45.67 -4.77
C GLU A 474 -11.80 -45.11 -5.62
N MET A 475 -12.66 -45.98 -6.16
CA MET A 475 -13.85 -45.58 -6.92
C MET A 475 -14.83 -44.78 -6.06
N LEU A 476 -15.13 -45.25 -4.84
CA LEU A 476 -16.02 -44.53 -3.92
C LEU A 476 -15.46 -43.18 -3.48
N LEU A 477 -14.14 -43.08 -3.25
CA LEU A 477 -13.48 -41.82 -2.92
C LEU A 477 -13.53 -40.84 -4.09
N ILE A 478 -13.33 -41.30 -5.33
CA ILE A 478 -13.46 -40.44 -6.52
C ILE A 478 -14.88 -39.88 -6.64
N ILE A 479 -15.90 -40.73 -6.43
CA ILE A 479 -17.32 -40.32 -6.47
C ILE A 479 -17.62 -39.30 -5.37
N PHE A 480 -17.19 -39.58 -4.13
CA PHE A 480 -17.36 -38.65 -3.02
C PHE A 480 -16.68 -37.30 -3.28
N LEU A 481 -15.46 -37.29 -3.81
CA LEU A 481 -14.76 -36.06 -4.16
C LEU A 481 -15.48 -35.28 -5.26
N GLU A 482 -16.14 -35.95 -6.19
CA GLU A 482 -16.96 -35.29 -7.21
C GLU A 482 -18.23 -34.66 -6.59
N GLU A 483 -18.86 -35.35 -5.65
CA GLU A 483 -19.99 -34.82 -4.88
C GLU A 483 -19.59 -33.58 -4.06
N VAL A 484 -18.39 -33.59 -3.46
CA VAL A 484 -17.84 -32.43 -2.73
C VAL A 484 -17.63 -31.23 -3.67
N LYS A 485 -17.12 -31.45 -4.89
CA LYS A 485 -16.98 -30.35 -5.88
C LYS A 485 -18.32 -29.72 -6.20
N LEU A 486 -19.35 -30.54 -6.42
CA LEU A 486 -20.67 -30.06 -6.82
C LEU A 486 -21.38 -29.29 -5.69
N ASN A 487 -21.21 -29.73 -4.45
CA ASN A 487 -21.98 -29.18 -3.31
C ASN A 487 -21.29 -28.01 -2.58
N TYR A 488 -19.95 -27.96 -2.53
CA TYR A 488 -19.25 -27.04 -1.62
C TYR A 488 -18.38 -25.98 -2.31
N VAL A 489 -18.00 -26.18 -3.57
CA VAL A 489 -17.08 -25.26 -4.26
C VAL A 489 -17.76 -23.96 -4.70
N GLN A 490 -19.09 -23.97 -4.89
CA GLN A 490 -19.85 -22.80 -5.33
C GLN A 490 -20.17 -21.78 -4.21
N GLU A 491 -19.92 -22.13 -2.94
CA GLU A 491 -20.40 -21.36 -1.77
C GLU A 491 -19.28 -20.68 -0.96
N PHE A 492 -18.03 -20.71 -1.43
CA PHE A 492 -16.93 -20.03 -0.73
C PHE A 492 -17.13 -18.51 -0.69
N SER A 493 -17.27 -17.96 0.52
CA SER A 493 -17.50 -16.54 0.77
C SER A 493 -16.20 -15.74 0.88
N ASP A 494 -16.27 -14.42 0.68
CA ASP A 494 -15.12 -13.51 0.79
C ASP A 494 -14.49 -13.44 2.20
N GLU A 495 -15.26 -13.79 3.25
CA GLU A 495 -14.86 -13.67 4.67
C GLU A 495 -13.92 -14.83 5.11
N ASP A 496 -14.15 -16.04 4.58
CA ASP A 496 -13.31 -17.21 4.86
C ASP A 496 -11.89 -17.06 4.28
N LEU A 497 -11.76 -16.29 3.21
CA LEU A 497 -10.49 -16.04 2.51
C LEU A 497 -9.55 -15.11 3.28
N GLU A 498 -10.09 -14.09 3.93
CA GLU A 498 -9.28 -13.18 4.76
C GLU A 498 -8.63 -13.98 5.90
N THR A 499 -9.40 -14.87 6.51
CA THR A 499 -8.94 -15.78 7.57
C THR A 499 -7.82 -16.72 7.09
N ILE A 500 -7.97 -17.35 5.91
CA ILE A 500 -6.96 -18.25 5.34
C ILE A 500 -5.67 -17.51 4.98
N LEU A 501 -5.78 -16.29 4.44
CA LEU A 501 -4.61 -15.47 4.10
C LEU A 501 -3.84 -15.01 5.34
N GLU A 502 -4.54 -14.64 6.41
CA GLU A 502 -3.92 -14.33 7.70
C GLU A 502 -3.22 -15.55 8.29
N GLN A 503 -3.87 -16.71 8.30
CA GLN A 503 -3.28 -17.96 8.78
C GLN A 503 -2.04 -18.37 7.97
N THR A 504 -2.08 -18.20 6.65
CA THR A 504 -0.93 -18.49 5.76
C THR A 504 0.24 -17.54 6.02
N ARG A 505 -0.04 -16.25 6.29
CA ARG A 505 0.99 -15.29 6.71
C ARG A 505 1.62 -15.69 8.05
N LEU A 506 0.81 -16.12 9.01
CA LEU A 506 1.28 -16.60 10.32
C LEU A 506 2.15 -17.85 10.17
N LEU A 507 1.73 -18.83 9.36
CA LEU A 507 2.51 -20.03 9.08
C LEU A 507 3.86 -19.70 8.42
N ASN A 508 3.87 -18.88 7.37
CA ASN A 508 5.10 -18.46 6.70
C ASN A 508 6.03 -17.66 7.62
N SER A 509 5.49 -16.86 8.54
CA SER A 509 6.29 -16.15 9.54
C SER A 509 6.92 -17.11 10.57
N LYS A 510 6.20 -18.17 10.96
CA LYS A 510 6.68 -19.20 11.89
C LYS A 510 7.70 -20.14 11.23
N SER A 511 7.53 -20.44 9.95
CA SER A 511 8.52 -21.19 9.16
C SER A 511 9.81 -20.40 8.91
N ALA A 512 9.74 -19.07 8.84
CA ALA A 512 10.93 -18.21 8.71
C ALA A 512 11.77 -18.13 10.00
N GLU A 513 11.19 -18.41 11.17
CA GLU A 513 11.94 -18.59 12.43
C GLU A 513 12.65 -19.95 12.52
N ILE A 514 12.33 -20.88 11.63
CA ILE A 514 12.95 -22.21 11.59
C ILE A 514 13.66 -22.38 10.24
N THR A 515 14.87 -21.79 10.10
CA THR A 515 15.82 -22.24 9.06
C THR A 515 17.11 -22.80 9.69
N PRO A 516 17.68 -23.87 9.12
CA PRO A 516 18.58 -24.80 9.79
C PRO A 516 20.04 -24.36 9.66
N GLY A 517 20.80 -24.47 10.74
CA GLY A 517 22.21 -24.09 10.72
C GLY A 517 22.97 -24.38 12.01
N GLU A 518 22.98 -25.63 12.47
CA GLU A 518 24.06 -26.09 13.35
C GLU A 518 24.37 -27.58 13.17
N THR A 519 24.83 -27.96 11.97
CA THR A 519 25.59 -29.22 11.82
C THR A 519 26.98 -29.03 12.42
N ARG A 520 27.09 -29.28 13.73
CA ARG A 520 28.38 -29.45 14.42
C ARG A 520 29.02 -30.76 13.94
N ASN A 521 30.08 -30.65 13.17
CA ASN A 521 30.89 -31.76 12.66
C ASN A 521 31.68 -32.41 13.83
N PRO A 522 31.52 -33.71 14.14
CA PRO A 522 32.29 -34.38 15.17
C PRO A 522 33.51 -35.04 14.52
N ARG A 523 34.62 -34.30 14.40
CA ARG A 523 35.96 -34.89 14.21
C ARG A 523 37.03 -33.84 14.42
N ARG A 524 37.59 -33.81 15.63
CA ARG A 524 39.02 -33.66 15.97
C ARG A 524 39.15 -33.42 17.48
N LEU A 525 39.58 -34.46 18.18
CA LEU A 525 40.56 -34.37 19.27
C LEU A 525 41.89 -34.88 18.68
N PRO A 526 43.07 -34.56 19.24
CA PRO A 526 43.33 -34.03 20.58
C PRO A 526 43.39 -32.51 20.69
#